data_AF-A0AA43EFY4-F1
#
_entry.id   AF-A0AA43EFY4-F1
#
_cell.length_a   1.000
_cell.length_b   1.000
_cell.length_c   1.000
_cell.angle_alpha   90.00
_cell.angle_beta   90.00
_cell.angle_gamma   90.00
#
_symmetry.space_group_name_H-M   'P 1'
#
loop_
_entity.id
_entity.type
_entity.pdbx_description
1 polymer ?
#
loop_
_entity_poly.entity_id
_entity_poly.type
_entity_poly.pdbx_seq_one_letter_code
_entity_poly.pdbx_strand_id
1 'polypeptide(L)'
;MDVDSLRKMTVAELREEAKKLGDVKGISSMKKDDLVQLLASGGSSTSAPSRGGKSSARDVPTLKLLVRELKAKRAEASSKGQKAKVTEYNADLHTLRHRLRRAARRRRKTS
;
A
#
# COMPACT_ATOMS: atom_id res chain seq x y z
N MET A 1 -22.34 0.68 -14.32
CA MET A 1 -22.12 2.10 -13.94
C MET A 1 -20.86 2.57 -14.65
N ASP A 2 -20.95 3.61 -15.48
CA ASP A 2 -19.80 4.11 -16.23
C ASP A 2 -18.88 5.00 -15.38
N VAL A 3 -17.57 4.91 -15.64
CA VAL A 3 -16.52 5.63 -14.91
C VAL A 3 -16.73 7.14 -14.98
N ASP A 4 -17.20 7.65 -16.12
CA ASP A 4 -17.41 9.09 -16.34
C ASP A 4 -18.59 9.63 -15.52
N SER A 5 -19.61 8.82 -15.28
CA SER A 5 -20.74 9.17 -14.42
C SER A 5 -20.30 9.22 -12.95
N LEU A 6 -19.45 8.29 -12.51
CA LEU A 6 -18.91 8.24 -11.16
C LEU A 6 -17.95 9.41 -10.87
N ARG A 7 -17.18 9.87 -11.86
CA ARG A 7 -16.29 11.05 -11.68
C ARG A 7 -17.05 12.36 -11.47
N LYS A 8 -18.27 12.47 -11.98
CA LYS A 8 -19.13 13.66 -11.81
C LYS A 8 -19.76 13.72 -10.43
N MET A 9 -19.96 12.57 -9.77
CA MET A 9 -20.48 12.51 -8.41
C MET A 9 -19.49 13.09 -7.39
N THR A 10 -20.04 13.54 -6.28
CA THR A 10 -19.29 13.99 -5.12
C THR A 10 -18.69 12.81 -4.36
N VAL A 11 -17.65 13.06 -3.58
CA VAL A 11 -17.03 12.02 -2.74
C VAL A 11 -18.04 11.44 -1.73
N ALA A 12 -19.02 12.24 -1.27
CA ALA A 12 -20.06 11.78 -0.36
C ALA A 12 -20.97 10.73 -1.02
N GLU A 13 -21.46 11.02 -2.23
CA GLU A 13 -22.32 10.11 -3.01
C GLU A 13 -21.59 8.81 -3.36
N LEU A 14 -20.32 8.90 -3.78
CA LEU A 14 -19.50 7.73 -4.06
C LEU A 14 -19.28 6.84 -2.82
N ARG A 15 -19.26 7.42 -1.61
CA ARG A 15 -19.15 6.64 -0.37
C ARG A 15 -20.46 5.93 -0.04
N GLU A 16 -21.61 6.58 -0.26
CA GLU A 16 -22.91 5.96 -0.04
C GLU A 16 -23.15 4.80 -1.01
N GLU A 17 -22.80 4.98 -2.30
CA GLU A 17 -22.86 3.88 -3.27
C GLU A 17 -21.88 2.74 -2.91
N ALA A 18 -20.67 3.07 -2.44
CA ALA A 18 -19.71 2.05 -2.02
C ALA A 18 -20.17 1.29 -0.77
N LYS A 19 -20.95 1.90 0.13
CA LYS A 19 -21.56 1.23 1.28
C LYS A 19 -22.64 0.24 0.85
N LYS A 20 -23.43 0.57 -0.18
CA LYS A 20 -24.48 -0.32 -0.71
C LYS A 20 -23.90 -1.60 -1.33
N LEU A 21 -22.67 -1.56 -1.83
CA LEU A 21 -21.98 -2.73 -2.39
C LEU A 21 -21.55 -3.77 -1.34
N GLY A 22 -21.56 -3.42 -0.05
CA GLY A 22 -21.22 -4.35 1.04
C GLY A 22 -19.73 -4.64 1.19
N ASP A 23 -19.29 -4.75 2.45
CA ASP A 23 -17.97 -5.25 2.88
C ASP A 23 -16.69 -4.53 2.40
N VAL A 24 -16.79 -3.29 1.92
CA VAL A 24 -15.60 -2.50 1.60
C VAL A 24 -15.07 -1.80 2.87
N LYS A 25 -13.97 -2.31 3.42
CA LYS A 25 -13.31 -1.73 4.59
C LYS A 25 -12.47 -0.50 4.19
N GLY A 26 -12.75 0.65 4.79
CA GLY A 26 -11.95 1.88 4.62
C GLY A 26 -12.52 2.93 3.65
N ILE A 27 -13.78 2.79 3.21
CA ILE A 27 -14.50 3.73 2.33
C ILE A 27 -14.36 5.19 2.78
N SER A 28 -14.43 5.45 4.09
CA SER A 28 -14.36 6.81 4.66
C SER A 28 -13.00 7.50 4.46
N SER A 29 -11.94 6.72 4.20
CA SER A 29 -10.57 7.22 4.00
C SER A 29 -10.11 7.17 2.54
N MET A 30 -10.90 6.60 1.62
CA MET A 30 -10.54 6.47 0.21
C MET A 30 -10.63 7.81 -0.53
N LYS A 31 -9.71 8.00 -1.48
CA LYS A 31 -9.72 9.15 -2.39
C LYS A 31 -10.81 8.97 -3.44
N LYS A 32 -11.21 10.08 -4.08
CA LYS A 32 -12.25 10.08 -5.12
C LYS A 32 -11.95 9.07 -6.23
N ASP A 33 -10.72 9.06 -6.75
CA ASP A 33 -10.32 8.13 -7.83
C ASP A 33 -10.41 6.66 -7.40
N ASP A 34 -10.03 6.36 -6.16
CA ASP A 34 -10.09 5.00 -5.62
C ASP A 34 -11.54 4.53 -5.45
N LEU A 35 -12.44 5.41 -5.01
CA LEU A 35 -13.88 5.11 -4.90
C LEU A 35 -14.52 4.88 -6.27
N VAL A 36 -14.15 5.69 -7.27
CA VAL A 36 -14.63 5.52 -8.65
C VAL A 36 -14.20 4.16 -9.21
N GLN A 37 -12.93 3.76 -9.01
CA GLN A 37 -12.45 2.45 -9.47
C GLN A 37 -13.15 1.29 -8.77
N LEU A 38 -13.39 1.42 -7.46
CA LEU A 38 -14.10 0.41 -6.67
C LEU A 38 -15.54 0.22 -7.14
N LEU A 39 -16.24 1.31 -7.44
CA LEU A 39 -17.61 1.28 -7.95
C LEU A 39 -17.68 0.79 -9.40
N ALA A 40 -16.72 1.18 -10.24
CA ALA A 40 -16.64 0.74 -11.63
C ALA A 40 -16.30 -0.76 -11.76
N SER A 41 -15.54 -1.32 -10.81
CA SER A 41 -15.18 -2.74 -10.77
C SER A 41 -16.25 -3.65 -10.15
N GLY A 42 -17.45 -3.12 -9.87
CA GLY A 42 -18.59 -3.93 -9.44
C GLY A 42 -18.47 -4.53 -8.03
N GLY A 43 -17.72 -3.89 -7.13
CA GLY A 43 -17.57 -4.35 -5.74
C GLY A 43 -16.63 -5.54 -5.56
N SER A 44 -16.15 -6.17 -6.63
CA SER A 44 -15.16 -7.24 -6.54
C SER A 44 -13.73 -6.68 -6.51
N SER A 45 -13.45 -5.82 -5.54
CA SER A 45 -12.08 -5.48 -5.17
C SER A 45 -11.56 -6.51 -4.16
N THR A 46 -11.29 -7.73 -4.63
CA THR A 46 -10.29 -8.60 -3.99
C THR A 46 -8.91 -7.96 -4.16
N SER A 47 -8.64 -6.90 -3.41
CA SER A 47 -7.28 -6.45 -3.13
C SER A 47 -7.27 -5.51 -1.92
N ALA A 48 -6.93 -6.09 -0.78
CA ALA A 48 -6.35 -5.37 0.35
C ALA A 48 -5.14 -4.51 -0.11
N PRO A 49 -4.72 -3.44 0.59
CA PRO A 49 -4.90 -3.24 2.03
C PRO A 49 -5.43 -1.85 2.43
N SER A 50 -6.20 -1.85 3.52
CA SER A 50 -6.25 -0.81 4.56
C SER A 50 -5.14 0.25 4.44
N ARG A 51 -5.48 1.38 3.82
CA ARG A 51 -4.76 2.65 3.98
C ARG A 51 -5.49 3.49 5.03
N GLY A 52 -5.48 2.99 6.25
CA GLY A 52 -6.07 3.68 7.40
C GLY A 52 -5.44 3.16 8.69
N GLY A 53 -4.21 3.57 8.97
CA GLY A 53 -3.52 3.14 10.18
C GLY A 53 -2.19 3.86 10.37
N LYS A 54 -2.23 4.89 11.21
CA LYS A 54 -1.06 5.47 11.86
C LYS A 54 -0.13 4.34 12.36
N SER A 55 1.11 4.32 11.91
CA SER A 55 2.25 3.64 12.57
C SER A 55 2.02 2.26 13.19
N SER A 56 1.28 1.36 12.54
CA SER A 56 1.41 -0.06 12.85
C SER A 56 2.71 -0.55 12.22
N ALA A 57 3.58 -1.14 13.04
CA ALA A 57 4.78 -1.78 12.55
C ALA A 57 4.38 -2.72 11.41
N ARG A 58 4.81 -2.42 10.17
CA ARG A 58 4.62 -3.32 9.01
C ARG A 58 4.99 -4.73 9.46
N ASP A 59 4.09 -5.69 9.24
CA ASP A 59 4.31 -7.07 9.65
C ASP A 59 5.60 -7.61 9.03
N VAL A 60 6.31 -8.46 9.78
CA VAL A 60 7.60 -9.04 9.38
C VAL A 60 7.58 -9.59 7.93
N PRO A 61 6.53 -10.27 7.44
CA PRO A 61 6.45 -10.71 6.04
C PRO A 61 6.44 -9.55 5.04
N THR A 62 5.65 -8.51 5.28
CA THR A 62 5.56 -7.33 4.39
C THR A 62 6.89 -6.58 4.31
N LEU A 63 7.61 -6.46 5.43
CA LEU A 63 8.95 -5.88 5.46
C LEU A 63 9.96 -6.71 4.67
N LYS A 64 9.85 -8.05 4.68
CA LYS A 64 10.72 -8.92 3.88
C LYS A 64 10.47 -8.75 2.37
N LEU A 65 9.21 -8.63 1.95
CA LEU A 65 8.86 -8.39 0.55
C LEU A 65 9.47 -7.08 0.04
N LEU A 66 9.27 -5.99 0.79
CA LEU A 66 9.84 -4.68 0.44
C LEU A 66 11.37 -4.69 0.37
N VAL A 67 12.04 -5.43 1.25
CA VAL A 67 13.50 -5.60 1.19
C VAL A 67 13.92 -6.36 -0.07
N ARG A 68 13.17 -7.37 -0.51
CA ARG A 68 13.46 -8.09 -1.77
C ARG A 68 13.27 -7.18 -2.98
N GLU A 69 12.18 -6.43 -3.03
CA GLU A 69 11.91 -5.48 -4.12
C GLU A 69 12.99 -4.40 -4.22
N LEU A 70 13.39 -3.79 -3.10
CA LEU A 70 14.44 -2.76 -3.11
C LEU A 70 15.81 -3.32 -3.50
N LYS A 71 16.09 -4.59 -3.19
CA LYS A 71 17.30 -5.25 -3.69
C LYS A 71 17.27 -5.41 -5.21
N ALA A 72 16.12 -5.77 -5.78
CA ALA A 72 15.95 -5.86 -7.23
C ALA A 72 16.15 -4.49 -7.90
N LYS A 73 15.49 -3.44 -7.38
CA LYS A 73 15.65 -2.06 -7.86
C LYS A 73 17.09 -1.55 -7.75
N ARG A 74 17.78 -1.90 -6.65
CA ARG A 74 19.22 -1.61 -6.48
C ARG A 74 20.07 -2.31 -7.54
N ALA A 75 19.79 -3.59 -7.81
CA ALA A 75 20.53 -4.34 -8.82
C ALA A 75 20.35 -3.72 -10.21
N GLU A 76 19.11 -3.38 -10.58
CA GLU A 76 18.82 -2.68 -11.83
C GLU A 76 19.51 -1.31 -11.92
N ALA A 77 19.48 -0.51 -10.84
CA ALA A 77 20.16 0.78 -10.80
C ALA A 77 21.68 0.65 -10.86
N SER A 78 22.24 -0.41 -10.28
CA SER A 78 23.66 -0.73 -10.36
C SER A 78 24.05 -1.12 -11.78
N SER A 79 23.26 -1.97 -12.45
CA SER A 79 23.48 -2.35 -13.85
C SER A 79 23.37 -1.16 -14.81
N LYS A 80 22.49 -0.20 -14.50
CA LYS A 80 22.33 1.06 -15.25
C LYS A 80 23.37 2.13 -14.89
N GLY A 81 24.32 1.85 -13.98
CA GLY A 81 25.35 2.81 -13.55
C GLY A 81 24.84 4.00 -12.73
N GLN A 82 23.60 3.96 -12.24
CA GLN A 82 22.93 5.07 -11.54
C GLN A 82 23.35 5.13 -10.06
N LYS A 83 24.59 5.56 -9.80
CA LYS A 83 25.20 5.57 -8.46
C LYS A 83 24.36 6.30 -7.40
N ALA A 84 23.74 7.43 -7.75
CA ALA A 84 22.86 8.19 -6.85
C ALA A 84 21.65 7.37 -6.37
N LYS A 85 21.00 6.66 -7.29
CA LYS A 85 19.87 5.78 -6.94
C LYS A 85 20.33 4.57 -6.14
N VAL A 86 21.52 4.03 -6.42
CA VAL A 86 22.10 2.95 -5.62
C VAL A 86 22.34 3.39 -4.18
N THR A 87 22.82 4.62 -3.94
CA THR A 87 23.00 5.17 -2.59
C THR A 87 21.67 5.38 -1.87
N GLU A 88 20.65 5.89 -2.55
CA GLU A 88 19.29 6.02 -2.01
C GLU A 88 18.73 4.65 -1.61
N TYR A 89 18.79 3.67 -2.52
CA TYR A 89 18.32 2.32 -2.22
C TYR A 89 19.12 1.64 -1.10
N ASN A 90 20.41 1.94 -0.93
CA ASN A 90 21.19 1.45 0.20
C ASN A 90 20.69 2.04 1.53
N ALA A 91 20.40 3.33 1.58
CA ALA A 91 19.85 4.00 2.76
C ALA A 91 18.46 3.43 3.11
N ASP A 92 17.60 3.25 2.11
CA ASP A 92 16.28 2.64 2.29
C ASP A 92 16.36 1.19 2.76
N LEU A 93 17.27 0.39 2.18
CA LEU A 93 17.53 -0.97 2.63
C LEU A 93 18.04 -1.01 4.07
N HIS A 94 18.90 -0.07 4.46
CA HIS A 94 19.40 0.04 5.83
C HIS A 94 18.24 0.29 6.80
N THR A 95 17.43 1.31 6.55
CA THR A 95 16.30 1.65 7.41
C THR A 95 15.27 0.51 7.50
N LEU A 96 14.94 -0.13 6.38
CA LEU A 96 13.99 -1.25 6.35
C LEU A 96 14.50 -2.50 7.06
N ARG A 97 15.80 -2.81 6.93
CA ARG A 97 16.43 -3.90 7.68
C ARG A 97 16.40 -3.63 9.19
N HIS A 98 16.62 -2.39 9.63
CA HIS A 98 16.50 -2.02 11.04
C HIS A 98 15.06 -2.17 11.54
N ARG A 99 14.07 -1.71 10.75
CA ARG A 99 12.65 -1.90 11.08
C ARG A 99 12.28 -3.38 11.15
N LEU A 100 12.73 -4.20 10.20
CA LEU A 100 12.52 -5.65 10.18
C LEU A 100 13.09 -6.35 11.41
N ARG A 101 14.33 -6.00 11.81
CA ARG A 101 14.95 -6.55 13.03
C ARG A 101 14.17 -6.15 14.27
N ARG A 102 13.73 -4.89 14.38
CA ARG A 102 12.91 -4.42 15.52
C ARG A 102 11.56 -5.14 15.58
N ALA A 103 10.87 -5.27 14.45
CA ALA A 103 9.60 -5.98 14.36
C ALA A 103 9.74 -7.46 14.71
N ALA A 104 10.77 -8.13 14.19
CA ALA A 104 11.04 -9.54 14.49
C ALA A 104 11.38 -9.77 15.97
N ARG A 105 12.11 -8.85 16.61
CA ARG A 105 12.39 -8.90 18.06
C ARG A 105 11.12 -8.71 18.89
N ARG A 106 10.27 -7.74 18.53
CA ARG A 106 8.99 -7.51 19.20
C ARG A 106 8.10 -8.75 19.14
N ARG A 107 7.98 -9.38 17.97
CA ARG A 107 7.20 -10.61 17.78
C ARG A 107 7.67 -11.77 18.66
N ARG A 108 8.98 -11.93 18.89
CA ARG A 108 9.53 -12.97 19.77
C ARG A 108 9.28 -12.71 21.26
N LYS A 109 9.09 -11.45 21.67
CA LYS A 109 8.86 -11.08 23.07
C LYS A 109 7.39 -11.25 23.48
N THR A 110 6.49 -11.25 22.49
CA THR A 110 5.04 -11.40 22.67
C THR A 110 4.53 -12.82 22.44
N SER A 111 5.43 -13.78 22.18
CA SER A 111 5.18 -15.22 22.02
C SER A 111 5.79 -15.97 23.17
#